data_AF-A0A967DB82-F1
#
_entry.id   AF-A0A967DB82-F1
#
_cell.length_a   1.000
_cell.length_b   1.000
_cell.length_c   1.000
_cell.angle_alpha   90.00
_cell.angle_beta   90.00
_cell.angle_gamma   90.00
#
_symmetry.space_group_name_H-M   'P 1'
#
loop_
_entity.id
_entity.type
_entity.pdbx_description
1 polymer ?
#
loop_
_entity_poly.entity_id
_entity_poly.type
_entity_poly.pdbx_seq_one_letter_code
_entity_poly.pdbx_strand_id
1 'polypeptide(L)'
;MPSTRSHSVRWRVASIATSLAVIVSTRAFWWPTSHVVSYDGATYSGPNTEVSMAALRQWRIPFLNEFIFGTVPHLGNHAVGVLYPPRLIALLFGSSLGHGLIVVGHMLMLGLGMVALARRLGLSSLGGAIAGVVVVLIGSTQTKTVQFEQIQPLAWLPLLLLALHGCVTARRGWREVGVLAIVATGTLLSGHPQLILEVVFVAALFTIGLIVRYRTGLVRLGVAAGLSVAMALPQLLATLDARSMASLDEGRSFTDLSNGMYILQVRKAAQALFGTITGGDPAAFSGAFEAIGWFGVAGVIVGAIGIVAALKSSSDRWWSLPLAATIILGLIWSLGPRTPVFTIAYRLIPGFDLGRVSVRWLAVVGIALALFIGVGVDAARSLLSRRISRTLASAIVLAAIVIGLGPITSGSRLAGAIWLLTAALVLIVPVVAQPRHVGRVLGFVVVVELAVMSVSAIPNRITMDSAVGETASPAISELMSVAKSGGS
;
A
#
# COMPACT_ATOMS: atom_id res chain seq x y z
N MET A 1 -13.93 33.41 11.02
CA MET A 1 -13.60 32.34 10.05
C MET A 1 -12.23 32.64 9.45
N PRO A 2 -11.30 31.68 9.35
CA PRO A 2 -10.04 31.91 8.63
C PRO A 2 -10.38 32.34 7.20
N SER A 3 -9.66 33.31 6.64
CA SER A 3 -9.86 33.69 5.24
C SER A 3 -9.70 32.46 4.34
N THR A 4 -10.59 32.30 3.36
CA THR A 4 -10.56 31.17 2.41
C THR A 4 -9.17 30.99 1.77
N ARG A 5 -8.44 32.09 1.60
CA ARG A 5 -7.04 32.13 1.17
C ARG A 5 -6.09 31.42 2.15
N SER A 6 -6.13 31.71 3.45
CA SER A 6 -5.22 31.08 4.42
C SER A 6 -5.44 29.56 4.53
N HIS A 7 -6.69 29.12 4.41
CA HIS A 7 -7.04 27.70 4.38
C HIS A 7 -6.46 27.01 3.13
N SER A 8 -6.58 27.64 1.95
CA SER A 8 -6.03 27.09 0.71
C SER A 8 -4.50 26.95 0.74
N VAL A 9 -3.79 27.93 1.33
CA VAL A 9 -2.32 27.91 1.44
C VAL A 9 -1.84 26.73 2.29
N ARG A 10 -2.50 26.46 3.43
CA ARG A 10 -2.12 25.36 4.32
C ARG A 10 -2.21 23.98 3.66
N TRP A 11 -3.23 23.76 2.83
CA TRP A 11 -3.36 22.52 2.07
C TRP A 11 -2.34 22.41 0.93
N ARG A 12 -1.93 23.53 0.32
CA ARG A 12 -0.80 23.52 -0.62
C ARG A 12 0.49 23.10 0.07
N VAL A 13 0.77 23.60 1.27
CA VAL A 13 1.93 23.18 2.07
C VAL A 13 1.87 21.68 2.37
N ALA A 14 0.71 21.15 2.73
CA ALA A 14 0.52 19.71 2.94
C ALA A 14 0.89 18.90 1.69
N SER A 15 0.36 19.28 0.52
CA SER A 15 0.68 18.63 -0.76
C SER A 15 2.16 18.75 -1.13
N ILE A 16 2.80 19.89 -0.88
CA ILE A 16 4.23 20.09 -1.14
C ILE A 16 5.06 19.17 -0.23
N ALA A 17 4.77 19.12 1.07
CA ALA A 17 5.47 18.26 2.01
C ALA A 17 5.37 16.77 1.61
N THR A 18 4.17 16.32 1.22
CA THR A 18 3.97 14.95 0.71
C THR A 18 4.72 14.71 -0.60
N SER A 19 4.72 15.67 -1.52
CA SER A 19 5.44 15.53 -2.80
C SER A 19 6.96 15.45 -2.57
N LEU A 20 7.51 16.25 -1.65
CA LEU A 20 8.92 16.16 -1.27
C LEU A 20 9.26 14.81 -0.64
N ALA A 21 8.40 14.28 0.23
CA ALA A 21 8.58 12.95 0.80
C ALA A 21 8.59 11.85 -0.29
N VAL A 22 7.71 11.96 -1.31
CA VAL A 22 7.72 11.05 -2.46
C VAL A 22 9.02 11.17 -3.24
N ILE A 23 9.49 12.38 -3.56
CA ILE A 23 10.75 12.58 -4.30
C ILE A 23 11.91 11.91 -3.55
N VAL A 24 12.00 12.13 -2.23
CA VAL A 24 13.07 11.54 -1.40
C VAL A 24 12.96 10.02 -1.31
N SER A 25 11.76 9.47 -1.16
CA SER A 25 11.54 8.02 -1.00
C SER A 25 11.67 7.26 -2.32
N THR A 26 11.41 7.93 -3.44
CA THR A 26 11.55 7.36 -4.78
C THR A 26 12.87 7.69 -5.46
N ARG A 27 13.84 8.29 -4.75
CA ARG A 27 15.14 8.74 -5.29
C ARG A 27 15.85 7.72 -6.19
N ALA A 28 15.71 6.43 -5.90
CA ALA A 28 16.31 5.34 -6.66
C ALA A 28 15.75 5.20 -8.10
N PHE A 29 14.52 5.67 -8.34
CA PHE A 29 13.83 5.57 -9.63
C PHE A 29 14.09 6.76 -10.57
N TRP A 30 14.77 7.82 -10.11
CA TRP A 30 15.00 9.02 -10.92
C TRP A 30 16.23 8.93 -11.83
N TRP A 31 17.20 8.08 -11.52
CA TRP A 31 18.45 8.00 -12.28
C TRP A 31 18.48 6.75 -13.18
N PRO A 32 18.75 6.89 -14.50
CA PRO A 32 18.77 5.77 -15.45
C PRO A 32 19.82 4.69 -15.18
N THR A 33 20.84 4.95 -14.36
CA THR A 33 21.90 3.98 -14.06
C THR A 33 21.71 3.27 -12.72
N SER A 34 20.67 3.61 -11.97
CA SER A 34 20.40 3.11 -10.61
C SER A 34 19.12 2.30 -10.54
N HIS A 35 18.80 1.55 -11.60
CA HIS A 35 17.60 0.74 -11.60
C HIS A 35 17.63 -0.21 -10.39
N VAL A 36 16.64 -0.08 -9.51
CA VAL A 36 16.32 -1.11 -8.53
C VAL A 36 15.38 -2.05 -9.26
N VAL A 37 15.96 -2.94 -10.07
CA VAL A 37 15.18 -3.96 -10.73
C VAL A 37 15.10 -5.12 -9.75
N SER A 38 13.94 -5.29 -9.12
CA SER A 38 13.67 -6.57 -8.45
C SER A 38 13.82 -7.69 -9.47
N TYR A 39 14.11 -8.91 -9.02
CA TYR A 39 14.20 -10.08 -9.89
C TYR A 39 13.00 -10.16 -10.87
N ASP A 40 11.79 -9.95 -10.36
CA ASP A 40 10.56 -9.92 -11.16
C ASP A 40 10.52 -8.75 -12.15
N GLY A 41 11.03 -7.57 -11.76
CA GLY A 41 11.15 -6.42 -12.68
C GLY A 41 12.00 -6.75 -13.92
N ALA A 42 13.09 -7.49 -13.75
CA ALA A 42 14.04 -7.81 -14.81
C ALA A 42 13.55 -8.98 -15.66
N THR A 43 13.01 -10.00 -15.01
CA THR A 43 12.69 -11.28 -15.65
C THR A 43 11.24 -11.38 -16.10
N TYR A 44 10.35 -10.52 -15.59
CA TYR A 44 8.92 -10.57 -15.86
C TYR A 44 8.34 -9.23 -16.31
N SER A 45 8.36 -8.19 -15.49
CA SER A 45 7.66 -6.92 -15.77
C SER A 45 8.24 -6.18 -16.98
N GLY A 46 9.58 -6.09 -17.05
CA GLY A 46 10.33 -5.49 -18.16
C GLY A 46 10.01 -6.14 -19.50
N PRO A 47 10.30 -7.44 -19.68
CA PRO A 47 10.02 -8.16 -20.92
C PRO A 47 8.56 -8.07 -21.36
N ASN A 48 7.60 -8.24 -20.44
CA ASN A 48 6.17 -8.12 -20.79
C ASN A 48 5.78 -6.69 -21.23
N THR A 49 6.46 -5.67 -20.71
CA THR A 49 6.26 -4.29 -21.13
C THR A 49 6.83 -4.07 -22.52
N GLU A 50 8.00 -4.62 -22.84
CA GLU A 50 8.58 -4.54 -24.19
C GLU A 50 7.67 -5.20 -25.25
N VAL A 51 7.13 -6.39 -24.97
CA VAL A 51 6.14 -7.04 -25.85
C VAL A 51 4.93 -6.14 -26.08
N SER A 52 4.42 -5.52 -25.00
CA SER A 52 3.28 -4.62 -25.10
C SER A 52 3.58 -3.38 -25.94
N MET A 53 4.75 -2.76 -25.73
CA MET A 53 5.16 -1.58 -26.48
C MET A 53 5.43 -1.89 -27.95
N ALA A 54 6.06 -3.02 -28.27
CA ALA A 54 6.31 -3.43 -29.64
C ALA A 54 5.01 -3.56 -30.44
N ALA A 55 3.99 -4.20 -29.86
CA ALA A 55 2.67 -4.32 -30.49
C ALA A 55 1.96 -2.95 -30.62
N LEU A 56 1.95 -2.15 -29.55
CA LEU A 56 1.27 -0.85 -29.54
C LEU A 56 1.90 0.15 -30.52
N ARG A 57 3.23 0.13 -30.72
CA ARG A 57 3.91 0.95 -31.75
C ARG A 57 3.43 0.62 -33.17
N GLN A 58 2.90 -0.59 -33.38
CA GLN A 58 2.33 -1.05 -34.64
C GLN A 58 0.80 -0.94 -34.67
N TRP A 59 0.18 -0.23 -33.71
CA TRP A 59 -1.27 -0.13 -33.55
C TRP A 59 -1.98 -1.48 -33.38
N ARG A 60 -1.29 -2.45 -32.77
CA ARG A 60 -1.81 -3.79 -32.50
C ARG A 60 -2.00 -4.00 -31.00
N ILE A 61 -3.02 -4.78 -30.64
CA ILE A 61 -3.23 -5.27 -29.29
C ILE A 61 -2.45 -6.59 -29.13
N PRO A 62 -1.55 -6.71 -28.14
CA PRO A 62 -0.78 -7.93 -27.91
C PRO A 62 -1.65 -9.00 -27.23
N PHE A 63 -2.36 -9.80 -28.02
CA PHE A 63 -3.18 -10.91 -27.49
C PHE A 63 -2.32 -12.04 -26.92
N LEU A 64 -1.22 -12.37 -27.59
CA LEU A 64 -0.33 -13.48 -27.28
C LEU A 64 1.10 -12.97 -27.06
N ASN A 65 1.87 -13.72 -26.26
CA ASN A 65 3.30 -13.53 -26.08
C ASN A 65 4.01 -14.83 -26.47
N GLU A 66 4.66 -14.81 -27.63
CA GLU A 66 5.34 -15.97 -28.24
C GLU A 66 6.71 -16.25 -27.61
N PHE A 67 7.26 -15.31 -26.84
CA PHE A 67 8.60 -15.41 -26.26
C PHE A 67 8.65 -16.23 -24.96
N ILE A 68 7.50 -16.64 -24.42
CA ILE A 68 7.39 -17.33 -23.13
C ILE A 68 6.63 -18.65 -23.32
N PHE A 69 7.25 -19.76 -22.90
CA PHE A 69 6.67 -21.12 -22.86
C PHE A 69 6.00 -21.57 -24.17
N GLY A 70 6.51 -21.18 -25.34
CA GLY A 70 5.97 -21.57 -26.65
C GLY A 70 4.67 -20.86 -27.06
N THR A 71 4.03 -20.11 -26.15
CA THR A 71 3.09 -18.99 -26.32
C THR A 71 2.22 -18.90 -25.06
N VAL A 72 1.94 -17.69 -24.57
CA VAL A 72 0.99 -17.47 -23.46
C VAL A 72 -0.02 -16.34 -23.75
N PRO A 73 -1.23 -16.37 -23.17
CA PRO A 73 -2.19 -15.27 -23.28
C PRO A 73 -1.66 -14.00 -22.61
N HIS A 74 -1.28 -13.00 -23.41
CA HIS A 74 -0.64 -11.77 -22.94
C HIS A 74 -1.64 -10.71 -22.51
N LEU A 75 -2.63 -10.42 -23.36
CA LEU A 75 -3.74 -9.53 -23.00
C LEU A 75 -4.54 -10.10 -21.83
N GLY A 76 -4.77 -11.42 -21.84
CA GLY A 76 -5.51 -12.10 -20.78
C GLY A 76 -4.77 -12.15 -19.45
N ASN A 77 -3.44 -12.07 -19.45
CA ASN A 77 -2.65 -11.96 -18.24
C ASN A 77 -2.85 -10.58 -17.58
N HIS A 78 -3.77 -10.55 -16.61
CA HIS A 78 -4.15 -9.34 -15.91
C HIS A 78 -2.98 -8.65 -15.17
N ALA A 79 -1.92 -9.39 -14.79
CA ALA A 79 -0.73 -8.78 -14.18
C ALA A 79 0.03 -7.87 -15.16
N VAL A 80 -0.07 -8.14 -16.47
CA VAL A 80 0.53 -7.33 -17.52
C VAL A 80 -0.27 -6.06 -17.79
N GLY A 81 -1.53 -5.96 -17.36
CA GLY A 81 -2.31 -4.72 -17.41
C GLY A 81 -2.19 -3.95 -18.74
N VAL A 82 -2.26 -4.64 -19.88
CA VAL A 82 -2.02 -4.07 -21.23
C VAL A 82 -2.88 -2.84 -21.47
N LEU A 83 -4.14 -2.88 -21.02
CA LEU A 83 -5.11 -1.78 -21.18
C LEU A 83 -5.05 -0.75 -20.06
N TYR A 84 -4.06 -0.80 -19.17
CA TYR A 84 -3.90 0.16 -18.09
C TYR A 84 -3.29 1.48 -18.60
N PRO A 85 -4.03 2.62 -18.60
CA PRO A 85 -3.57 3.83 -19.29
C PRO A 85 -2.21 4.37 -18.83
N PRO A 86 -1.85 4.34 -17.52
CA PRO A 86 -0.52 4.77 -17.09
C PRO A 86 0.64 3.98 -17.71
N ARG A 87 0.42 2.77 -18.25
CA ARG A 87 1.47 2.03 -18.98
C ARG A 87 1.91 2.69 -20.27
N LEU A 88 1.12 3.62 -20.82
CA LEU A 88 1.52 4.42 -21.97
C LEU A 88 2.76 5.29 -21.68
N ILE A 89 3.07 5.57 -20.40
CA ILE A 89 4.33 6.24 -20.03
C ILE A 89 5.53 5.40 -20.47
N ALA A 90 5.47 4.07 -20.32
CA ALA A 90 6.55 3.20 -20.77
C ALA A 90 6.74 3.26 -22.30
N LEU A 91 5.65 3.41 -23.07
CA LEU A 91 5.73 3.56 -24.52
C LEU A 91 6.61 4.74 -24.95
N LEU A 92 6.58 5.84 -24.19
CA LEU A 92 7.30 7.08 -24.46
C LEU A 92 8.77 7.06 -23.98
N PHE A 93 9.03 6.41 -22.83
CA PHE A 93 10.33 6.48 -22.15
C PHE A 93 11.10 5.14 -22.12
N GLY A 94 10.58 4.09 -22.79
CA GLY A 94 11.10 2.72 -22.70
C GLY A 94 10.71 2.04 -21.38
N SER A 95 10.95 0.72 -21.29
CA SER A 95 10.63 -0.05 -20.09
C SER A 95 11.38 0.47 -18.85
N SER A 96 12.67 0.77 -19.00
CA SER A 96 13.53 1.13 -17.87
C SER A 96 13.12 2.43 -17.16
N LEU A 97 13.17 3.56 -17.86
CA LEU A 97 12.76 4.85 -17.28
C LEU A 97 11.24 4.91 -17.08
N GLY A 98 10.47 4.31 -18.01
CA GLY A 98 9.02 4.28 -17.93
C GLY A 98 8.48 3.63 -16.66
N HIS A 99 9.03 2.48 -16.24
CA HIS A 99 8.63 1.84 -14.99
C HIS A 99 8.93 2.72 -13.77
N GLY A 100 10.11 3.35 -13.73
CA GLY A 100 10.47 4.28 -12.67
C GLY A 100 9.48 5.45 -12.56
N LEU A 101 9.15 6.08 -13.70
CA LEU A 101 8.19 7.19 -13.76
C LEU A 101 6.77 6.76 -13.37
N ILE A 102 6.34 5.56 -13.76
CA ILE A 102 5.06 4.98 -13.34
C ILE A 102 5.03 4.81 -11.83
N VAL A 103 6.08 4.23 -11.22
CA VAL A 103 6.17 4.06 -9.76
C VAL A 103 6.11 5.41 -9.05
N VAL A 104 6.90 6.39 -9.49
CA VAL A 104 6.89 7.76 -8.95
C VAL A 104 5.49 8.38 -9.05
N GLY A 105 4.84 8.25 -10.21
CA GLY A 105 3.49 8.75 -10.45
C GLY A 105 2.45 8.13 -9.51
N HIS A 106 2.53 6.82 -9.27
CA HIS A 106 1.65 6.13 -8.33
C HIS A 106 1.94 6.48 -6.87
N MET A 107 3.20 6.71 -6.50
CA MET A 107 3.55 7.19 -5.16
C MET A 107 3.02 8.61 -4.91
N LEU A 108 3.11 9.51 -5.91
CA LEU A 108 2.46 10.83 -5.86
C LEU A 108 0.94 10.70 -5.75
N MET A 109 0.33 9.81 -6.54
CA MET A 109 -1.10 9.55 -6.51
C MET A 109 -1.58 9.05 -5.15
N LEU A 110 -0.84 8.10 -4.54
CA LEU A 110 -1.12 7.56 -3.21
C LEU A 110 -1.04 8.65 -2.13
N GLY A 111 0.08 9.39 -2.08
CA GLY A 111 0.30 10.43 -1.09
C GLY A 111 -0.67 11.61 -1.22
N LEU A 112 -0.81 12.16 -2.42
CA LEU A 112 -1.71 13.30 -2.66
C LEU A 112 -3.19 12.90 -2.55
N GLY A 113 -3.53 11.68 -2.98
CA GLY A 113 -4.85 11.10 -2.77
C GLY A 113 -5.18 10.98 -1.28
N MET A 114 -4.21 10.58 -0.45
CA MET A 114 -4.37 10.54 1.01
C MET A 114 -4.57 11.94 1.61
N VAL A 115 -3.81 12.95 1.17
CA VAL A 115 -4.02 14.35 1.60
C VAL A 115 -5.43 14.84 1.21
N ALA A 116 -5.88 14.52 -0.01
CA ALA A 116 -7.21 14.90 -0.49
C ALA A 116 -8.34 14.19 0.27
N LEU A 117 -8.16 12.90 0.58
CA LEU A 117 -9.07 12.12 1.42
C LEU A 117 -9.14 12.68 2.84
N ALA A 118 -8.00 12.94 3.48
CA ALA A 118 -7.92 13.54 4.81
C ALA A 118 -8.64 14.89 4.86
N ARG A 119 -8.43 15.74 3.85
CA ARG A 119 -9.17 17.01 3.70
C ARG A 119 -10.67 16.80 3.59
N ARG A 120 -11.11 15.81 2.81
CA ARG A 120 -12.54 15.50 2.62
C ARG A 120 -13.20 15.01 3.90
N LEU A 121 -12.46 14.23 4.71
CA LEU A 121 -12.90 13.71 6.00
C LEU A 121 -12.82 14.73 7.14
N GLY A 122 -12.35 15.95 6.88
CA GLY A 122 -12.37 17.05 7.85
C GLY A 122 -11.14 17.13 8.76
N LEU A 123 -10.06 16.41 8.45
CA LEU A 123 -8.80 16.55 9.19
C LEU A 123 -8.20 17.94 8.98
N SER A 124 -7.31 18.35 9.89
CA SER A 124 -6.50 19.55 9.72
C SER A 124 -5.47 19.36 8.60
N SER A 125 -4.94 20.47 8.08
CA SER A 125 -3.87 20.42 7.09
C SER A 125 -2.60 19.73 7.62
N LEU A 126 -2.36 19.78 8.92
CA LEU A 126 -1.22 19.07 9.54
C LEU A 126 -1.50 17.57 9.57
N GLY A 127 -2.67 17.15 10.08
CA GLY A 127 -3.08 15.73 10.07
C GLY A 127 -3.08 15.14 8.67
N GLY A 128 -3.58 15.89 7.67
CA GLY A 128 -3.54 15.50 6.27
C GLY A 128 -2.13 15.42 5.69
N ALA A 129 -1.24 16.38 6.00
CA ALA A 129 0.16 16.33 5.58
C ALA A 129 0.88 15.11 6.16
N ILE A 130 0.69 14.83 7.45
CA ILE A 130 1.27 13.66 8.11
C ILE A 130 0.73 12.37 7.50
N ALA A 131 -0.59 12.24 7.29
CA ALA A 131 -1.15 11.06 6.63
C ALA A 131 -0.55 10.82 5.23
N GLY A 132 -0.43 11.89 4.42
CA GLY A 132 0.15 11.82 3.09
C GLY A 132 1.65 11.49 3.08
N VAL A 133 2.43 12.02 4.02
CA VAL A 133 3.87 11.68 4.16
C VAL A 133 4.05 10.26 4.68
N VAL A 134 3.29 9.86 5.70
CA VAL A 134 3.41 8.55 6.35
C VAL A 134 3.04 7.43 5.38
N VAL A 135 1.96 7.57 4.60
CA VAL A 135 1.54 6.51 3.67
C VAL A 135 2.63 6.18 2.64
N VAL A 136 3.44 7.18 2.24
CA VAL A 136 4.53 6.96 1.28
C VAL A 136 5.83 6.50 1.94
N LEU A 137 5.99 6.63 3.25
CA LEU A 137 7.21 6.23 3.98
C LEU A 137 7.10 4.86 4.67
N ILE A 138 5.88 4.39 4.95
CA ILE A 138 5.65 3.08 5.56
C ILE A 138 6.28 1.96 4.70
N GLY A 139 6.91 0.98 5.36
CA GLY A 139 7.63 -0.10 4.69
C GLY A 139 6.77 -0.89 3.71
N SER A 140 5.52 -1.20 4.07
CA SER A 140 4.59 -1.94 3.19
C SER A 140 4.21 -1.20 1.91
N THR A 141 4.45 0.11 1.81
CA THR A 141 4.32 0.86 0.55
C THR A 141 5.65 0.93 -0.17
N GLN A 142 6.74 1.24 0.56
CA GLN A 142 8.08 1.33 0.00
C GLN A 142 8.51 0.02 -0.68
N THR A 143 8.26 -1.14 -0.08
CA THR A 143 8.61 -2.43 -0.67
C THR A 143 7.81 -2.77 -1.93
N LYS A 144 6.62 -2.19 -2.07
CA LYS A 144 5.81 -2.36 -3.28
C LYS A 144 6.29 -1.50 -4.44
N THR A 145 7.10 -0.48 -4.18
CA THR A 145 7.70 0.32 -5.26
C THR A 145 8.65 -0.51 -6.13
N VAL A 146 9.32 -1.51 -5.57
CA VAL A 146 10.17 -2.44 -6.33
C VAL A 146 9.40 -3.64 -6.91
N GLN A 147 8.16 -3.86 -6.46
CA GLN A 147 7.23 -4.84 -7.03
C GLN A 147 6.24 -4.08 -7.92
N PHE A 148 6.71 -3.74 -9.12
CA PHE A 148 6.08 -2.79 -10.04
C PHE A 148 4.55 -2.95 -10.17
N GLU A 149 4.03 -4.16 -10.37
CA GLU A 149 2.59 -4.38 -10.55
C GLU A 149 1.78 -4.15 -9.26
N GLN A 150 2.42 -4.23 -8.10
CA GLN A 150 1.74 -4.25 -6.81
C GLN A 150 1.43 -2.85 -6.26
N ILE A 151 2.33 -1.88 -6.46
CA ILE A 151 2.08 -0.50 -5.98
C ILE A 151 0.92 0.17 -6.74
N GLN A 152 0.67 -0.24 -7.99
CA GLN A 152 -0.32 0.37 -8.87
C GLN A 152 -1.76 0.32 -8.31
N PRO A 153 -2.33 -0.86 -7.96
CA PRO A 153 -3.66 -0.94 -7.35
C PRO A 153 -3.74 -0.21 -6.01
N LEU A 154 -2.71 -0.34 -5.16
CA LEU A 154 -2.68 0.27 -3.84
C LEU A 154 -2.76 1.80 -3.89
N ALA A 155 -2.10 2.42 -4.88
CA ALA A 155 -2.10 3.86 -5.05
C ALA A 155 -3.48 4.47 -5.37
N TRP A 156 -4.39 3.67 -5.95
CA TRP A 156 -5.76 4.12 -6.21
C TRP A 156 -6.62 4.18 -4.97
N LEU A 157 -6.29 3.43 -3.90
CA LEU A 157 -7.15 3.26 -2.74
C LEU A 157 -7.61 4.61 -2.13
N PRO A 158 -6.74 5.60 -1.84
CA PRO A 158 -7.20 6.86 -1.27
C PRO A 158 -8.13 7.65 -2.20
N LEU A 159 -7.87 7.62 -3.50
CA LEU A 159 -8.73 8.27 -4.51
C LEU A 159 -10.07 7.55 -4.65
N LEU A 160 -10.07 6.22 -4.56
CA LEU A 160 -11.28 5.40 -4.59
C LEU A 160 -12.17 5.71 -3.38
N LEU A 161 -11.59 5.74 -2.16
CA LEU A 161 -12.33 6.14 -0.96
C LEU A 161 -12.84 7.58 -1.04
N LEU A 162 -12.05 8.50 -1.60
CA LEU A 162 -12.46 9.89 -1.82
C LEU A 162 -13.64 9.99 -2.80
N ALA A 163 -13.59 9.26 -3.91
CA ALA A 163 -14.64 9.24 -4.92
C ALA A 163 -15.93 8.58 -4.39
N LEU A 164 -15.81 7.48 -3.64
CA LEU A 164 -16.93 6.82 -2.95
C LEU A 164 -17.61 7.77 -1.96
N HIS A 165 -16.82 8.48 -1.14
CA HIS A 165 -17.35 9.50 -0.24
C HIS A 165 -18.08 10.59 -1.03
N GLY A 166 -17.49 11.11 -2.11
CA GLY A 166 -18.14 12.10 -2.98
C GLY A 166 -19.49 11.60 -3.52
N CYS A 167 -19.49 10.40 -4.08
CA CYS A 167 -20.65 9.77 -4.70
C CYS A 167 -21.81 9.56 -3.71
N VAL A 168 -21.53 9.14 -2.48
CA VAL A 168 -22.56 8.93 -1.44
C VAL A 168 -23.09 10.26 -0.89
N THR A 169 -22.21 11.25 -0.67
CA THR A 169 -22.53 12.48 0.08
C THR A 169 -22.97 13.67 -0.77
N ALA A 170 -22.69 13.68 -2.07
CA ALA A 170 -23.05 14.80 -2.93
C ALA A 170 -24.57 14.94 -3.13
N ARG A 171 -25.05 16.18 -3.27
CA ARG A 171 -26.48 16.49 -3.52
C ARG A 171 -26.94 16.19 -4.96
N ARG A 172 -26.11 16.50 -5.98
CA ARG A 172 -26.44 16.30 -7.41
C ARG A 172 -25.70 15.12 -8.05
N GLY A 173 -24.51 14.76 -7.58
CA GLY A 173 -23.97 13.40 -7.63
C GLY A 173 -23.44 12.82 -8.94
N TRP A 174 -23.89 13.29 -10.11
CA TRP A 174 -23.56 12.65 -11.39
C TRP A 174 -22.12 12.91 -11.87
N ARG A 175 -21.53 14.05 -11.50
CA ARG A 175 -20.09 14.27 -11.69
C ARG A 175 -19.29 13.25 -10.87
N GLU A 176 -19.71 13.01 -9.64
CA GLU A 176 -19.08 12.06 -8.74
C GLU A 176 -19.22 10.61 -9.23
N VAL A 177 -20.32 10.27 -9.93
CA VAL A 177 -20.46 8.99 -10.64
C VAL A 177 -19.37 8.82 -11.69
N GLY A 178 -19.16 9.82 -12.55
CA GLY A 178 -18.11 9.77 -13.57
C GLY A 178 -16.70 9.66 -12.97
N VAL A 179 -16.42 10.43 -11.90
CA VAL A 179 -15.13 10.35 -11.18
C VAL A 179 -14.93 8.97 -10.56
N LEU A 180 -15.95 8.43 -9.89
CA LEU A 180 -15.88 7.09 -9.29
C LEU A 180 -15.70 6.01 -10.35
N ALA A 181 -16.41 6.08 -11.47
CA ALA A 181 -16.27 5.14 -12.58
C ALA A 181 -14.83 5.13 -13.11
N ILE A 182 -14.25 6.30 -13.40
CA ILE A 182 -12.86 6.42 -13.89
C ILE A 182 -11.86 5.85 -12.88
N VAL A 183 -11.99 6.22 -11.60
CA VAL A 183 -11.08 5.75 -10.54
C VAL A 183 -11.20 4.24 -10.33
N ALA A 184 -12.42 3.71 -10.33
CA ALA A 184 -12.67 2.28 -10.20
C ALA A 184 -12.16 1.50 -11.43
N THR A 185 -12.33 2.02 -12.65
CA THR A 185 -11.72 1.43 -13.86
C THR A 185 -10.20 1.44 -13.76
N GLY A 186 -9.60 2.55 -13.31
CA GLY A 186 -8.16 2.62 -13.06
C GLY A 186 -7.69 1.54 -12.08
N THR A 187 -8.44 1.31 -11.00
CA THR A 187 -8.17 0.24 -10.02
C THR A 187 -8.33 -1.15 -10.64
N LEU A 188 -9.38 -1.38 -11.44
CA LEU A 188 -9.60 -2.67 -12.09
C LEU A 188 -8.55 -2.98 -13.15
N LEU A 189 -7.98 -1.97 -13.80
CA LEU A 189 -6.99 -2.15 -14.85
C LEU A 189 -5.54 -2.14 -14.35
N SER A 190 -5.26 -1.69 -13.13
CA SER A 190 -3.90 -1.39 -12.61
C SER A 190 -2.95 -2.58 -12.51
N GLY A 191 -3.40 -3.78 -12.83
CA GLY A 191 -2.63 -5.00 -12.69
C GLY A 191 -2.62 -5.52 -11.26
N HIS A 192 -2.23 -6.78 -11.13
CA HIS A 192 -2.14 -7.55 -9.88
C HIS A 192 -3.49 -7.87 -9.19
N PRO A 193 -4.20 -8.93 -9.64
CA PRO A 193 -5.54 -9.30 -9.17
C PRO A 193 -5.71 -9.38 -7.65
N GLN A 194 -4.72 -9.91 -6.93
CA GLN A 194 -4.82 -10.05 -5.47
C GLN A 194 -4.95 -8.68 -4.76
N LEU A 195 -4.15 -7.68 -5.15
CA LEU A 195 -4.19 -6.38 -4.48
C LEU A 195 -5.40 -5.55 -4.93
N ILE A 196 -5.90 -5.78 -6.15
CA ILE A 196 -7.19 -5.23 -6.59
C ILE A 196 -8.31 -5.74 -5.66
N LEU A 197 -8.34 -7.04 -5.35
CA LEU A 197 -9.31 -7.61 -4.42
C LEU A 197 -9.20 -6.98 -3.02
N GLU A 198 -7.98 -6.82 -2.49
CA GLU A 198 -7.76 -6.18 -1.19
C GLU A 198 -8.25 -4.74 -1.18
N VAL A 199 -7.95 -3.95 -2.22
CA VAL A 199 -8.42 -2.56 -2.38
C VAL A 199 -9.94 -2.48 -2.48
N VAL A 200 -10.56 -3.35 -3.27
CA VAL A 200 -12.03 -3.45 -3.40
C VAL A 200 -12.68 -3.84 -2.07
N PHE A 201 -12.05 -4.73 -1.29
CA PHE A 201 -12.55 -5.11 0.03
C PHE A 201 -12.57 -3.92 1.00
N VAL A 202 -11.49 -3.14 1.07
CA VAL A 202 -11.45 -1.91 1.88
C VAL A 202 -12.50 -0.91 1.42
N ALA A 203 -12.60 -0.71 0.11
CA ALA A 203 -13.59 0.18 -0.51
C ALA A 203 -15.03 -0.24 -0.19
N ALA A 204 -15.33 -1.54 -0.21
CA ALA A 204 -16.64 -2.08 0.14
C ALA A 204 -16.98 -1.82 1.62
N LEU A 205 -16.08 -2.15 2.55
CA LEU A 205 -16.29 -1.88 3.98
C LEU A 205 -16.50 -0.39 4.26
N PHE A 206 -15.66 0.47 3.66
CA PHE A 206 -15.79 1.92 3.79
C PHE A 206 -17.15 2.41 3.27
N THR A 207 -17.59 1.91 2.12
CA THR A 207 -18.87 2.25 1.49
C THR A 207 -20.07 1.83 2.36
N ILE A 208 -20.01 0.65 2.99
CA ILE A 208 -21.03 0.20 3.95
C ILE A 208 -21.19 1.23 5.07
N GLY A 209 -20.08 1.67 5.67
CA GLY A 209 -20.10 2.69 6.72
C GLY A 209 -20.74 4.01 6.27
N LEU A 210 -20.43 4.47 5.06
CA LEU A 210 -21.04 5.65 4.47
C LEU A 210 -22.55 5.47 4.22
N ILE A 211 -22.97 4.34 3.66
CA ILE A 211 -24.39 4.05 3.38
C ILE A 211 -25.18 3.99 4.68
N VAL A 212 -24.65 3.34 5.73
CA VAL A 212 -25.35 3.28 7.03
C VAL A 212 -25.56 4.67 7.61
N ARG A 213 -24.61 5.59 7.43
CA ARG A 213 -24.72 6.98 7.90
C ARG A 213 -25.66 7.82 7.05
N TYR A 214 -25.44 7.88 5.75
CA TYR A 214 -26.09 8.84 4.86
C TYR A 214 -27.37 8.30 4.21
N ARG A 215 -27.48 6.98 4.04
CA ARG A 215 -28.60 6.28 3.39
C ARG A 215 -28.95 6.82 2.01
N THR A 216 -27.97 7.33 1.29
CA THR A 216 -28.11 7.94 -0.04
C THR A 216 -27.10 7.36 -1.02
N GLY A 217 -27.32 7.59 -2.31
CA GLY A 217 -26.31 7.34 -3.34
C GLY A 217 -26.21 5.90 -3.85
N LEU A 218 -27.05 4.96 -3.41
CA LEU A 218 -27.05 3.56 -3.88
C LEU A 218 -27.17 3.44 -5.41
N VAL A 219 -28.12 4.16 -6.02
CA VAL A 219 -28.27 4.17 -7.49
C VAL A 219 -27.01 4.70 -8.17
N ARG A 220 -26.43 5.77 -7.64
CA ARG A 220 -25.20 6.36 -8.18
C ARG A 220 -24.00 5.42 -8.06
N LEU A 221 -23.88 4.70 -6.95
CA LEU A 221 -22.87 3.66 -6.76
C LEU A 221 -23.06 2.53 -7.77
N GLY A 222 -24.30 2.06 -7.96
CA GLY A 222 -24.63 1.02 -8.95
C GLY A 222 -24.29 1.45 -10.38
N VAL A 223 -24.66 2.68 -10.78
CA VAL A 223 -24.32 3.23 -12.10
C VAL A 223 -22.80 3.37 -12.26
N ALA A 224 -22.10 3.89 -11.26
CA ALA A 224 -20.64 4.03 -11.33
C ALA A 224 -19.94 2.66 -11.43
N ALA A 225 -20.42 1.65 -10.70
CA ALA A 225 -19.92 0.29 -10.79
C ALA A 225 -20.17 -0.32 -12.18
N GLY A 226 -21.38 -0.16 -12.72
CA GLY A 226 -21.73 -0.63 -14.07
C GLY A 226 -20.86 0.02 -15.15
N LEU A 227 -20.67 1.35 -15.09
CA LEU A 227 -19.78 2.07 -16.01
C LEU A 227 -18.33 1.60 -15.87
N SER A 228 -17.85 1.41 -14.64
CA SER A 228 -16.49 0.93 -14.39
C SER A 228 -16.24 -0.44 -15.01
N VAL A 229 -17.17 -1.38 -14.80
CA VAL A 229 -17.10 -2.73 -15.39
C VAL A 229 -17.19 -2.66 -16.91
N ALA A 230 -18.09 -1.85 -17.48
CA ALA A 230 -18.20 -1.68 -18.92
C ALA A 230 -16.90 -1.14 -19.54
N MET A 231 -16.25 -0.17 -18.90
CA MET A 231 -14.97 0.39 -19.36
C MET A 231 -13.80 -0.61 -19.21
N ALA A 232 -13.81 -1.46 -18.19
CA ALA A 232 -12.80 -2.50 -17.97
C ALA A 232 -13.09 -3.81 -18.74
N LEU A 233 -14.26 -3.93 -19.36
CA LEU A 233 -14.78 -5.18 -19.93
C LEU A 233 -13.81 -5.86 -20.90
N PRO A 234 -13.12 -5.18 -21.84
CA PRO A 234 -12.20 -5.85 -22.76
C PRO A 234 -11.06 -6.58 -22.05
N GLN A 235 -10.49 -5.98 -20.99
CA GLN A 235 -9.45 -6.60 -20.18
C GLN A 235 -10.02 -7.78 -19.37
N LEU A 236 -11.18 -7.59 -18.75
CA LEU A 236 -11.81 -8.61 -17.92
C LEU A 236 -12.20 -9.85 -18.75
N LEU A 237 -12.76 -9.66 -19.95
CA LEU A 237 -13.10 -10.76 -20.85
C LEU A 237 -11.86 -11.53 -21.29
N ALA A 238 -10.78 -10.84 -21.68
CA ALA A 238 -9.54 -11.50 -22.05
C ALA A 238 -8.94 -12.29 -20.88
N THR A 239 -9.07 -11.79 -19.65
CA THR A 239 -8.62 -12.50 -18.44
C THR A 239 -9.48 -13.71 -18.12
N LEU A 240 -10.81 -13.62 -18.30
CA LEU A 240 -11.71 -14.76 -18.12
C LEU A 240 -11.46 -15.85 -19.17
N ASP A 241 -11.22 -15.46 -20.41
CA ASP A 241 -10.86 -16.38 -21.49
C ASP A 241 -9.54 -17.10 -21.19
N ALA A 242 -8.48 -16.35 -20.85
CA ALA A 242 -7.19 -16.92 -20.46
C ALA A 242 -7.30 -17.85 -19.23
N ARG A 243 -8.17 -17.52 -18.27
CA ARG A 243 -8.45 -18.38 -17.12
C ARG A 243 -9.13 -19.67 -17.53
N SER A 244 -10.12 -19.62 -18.43
CA SER A 244 -10.85 -20.81 -18.86
C SER A 244 -9.97 -21.86 -19.55
N MET A 245 -8.82 -21.43 -20.09
CA MET A 245 -7.81 -22.28 -20.70
C MET A 245 -6.70 -22.71 -19.73
N ALA A 246 -6.67 -22.19 -18.50
CA ALA A 246 -5.62 -22.47 -17.54
C ALA A 246 -5.77 -23.87 -16.94
N SER A 247 -4.68 -24.62 -16.85
CA SER A 247 -4.68 -25.95 -16.21
C SER A 247 -4.90 -25.92 -14.69
N LEU A 248 -4.85 -24.72 -14.09
CA LEU A 248 -5.13 -24.44 -12.68
C LEU A 248 -6.32 -23.47 -12.63
N ASP A 249 -7.55 -24.00 -12.75
CA ASP A 249 -8.79 -23.19 -12.77
C ASP A 249 -9.45 -23.04 -11.38
N GLU A 250 -9.07 -23.90 -10.44
CA GLU A 250 -9.59 -23.86 -9.08
C GLU A 250 -8.88 -22.82 -8.19
N GLY A 251 -9.62 -22.28 -7.22
CA GLY A 251 -9.03 -21.49 -6.14
C GLY A 251 -7.96 -22.27 -5.38
N ARG A 252 -7.14 -21.57 -4.60
CA ARG A 252 -6.02 -22.23 -3.92
C ARG A 252 -6.50 -23.10 -2.77
N SER A 253 -5.93 -24.29 -2.63
CA SER A 253 -6.24 -25.15 -1.50
C SER A 253 -5.78 -24.54 -0.18
N PHE A 254 -6.39 -24.97 0.92
CA PHE A 254 -5.98 -24.53 2.27
C PHE A 254 -4.49 -24.85 2.55
N THR A 255 -3.97 -25.95 1.97
CA THR A 255 -2.57 -26.35 2.05
C THR A 255 -1.66 -25.36 1.33
N ASP A 256 -2.03 -24.92 0.12
CA ASP A 256 -1.26 -23.92 -0.64
C ASP A 256 -1.15 -22.59 0.10
N LEU A 257 -2.23 -22.18 0.78
CA LEU A 257 -2.30 -20.95 1.56
C LEU A 257 -1.57 -21.03 2.91
N SER A 258 -1.18 -22.23 3.34
CA SER A 258 -0.49 -22.46 4.63
C SER A 258 1.04 -22.31 4.53
N ASN A 259 1.57 -21.98 3.35
CA ASN A 259 3.00 -21.78 3.13
C ASN A 259 3.57 -20.68 4.05
N GLY A 260 4.56 -21.05 4.87
CA GLY A 260 5.20 -20.18 5.87
C GLY A 260 5.90 -18.92 5.31
N MET A 261 6.19 -18.88 4.00
CA MET A 261 6.77 -17.73 3.31
C MET A 261 5.73 -16.68 2.88
N TYR A 262 4.45 -17.03 2.91
CA TYR A 262 3.35 -16.20 2.40
C TYR A 262 2.39 -15.72 3.49
N ILE A 263 2.71 -16.04 4.74
CA ILE A 263 1.95 -15.66 5.93
C ILE A 263 2.86 -14.94 6.92
N LEU A 264 2.27 -14.08 7.74
CA LEU A 264 2.96 -13.41 8.82
C LEU A 264 3.41 -14.44 9.86
N GLN A 265 4.72 -14.54 10.05
CA GLN A 265 5.29 -15.40 11.08
C GLN A 265 5.15 -14.71 12.44
N VAL A 266 4.36 -15.28 13.35
CA VAL A 266 4.10 -14.71 14.69
C VAL A 266 5.40 -14.33 15.42
N ARG A 267 6.43 -15.17 15.30
CA ARG A 267 7.76 -14.94 15.91
C ARG A 267 8.51 -13.73 15.34
N LYS A 268 8.20 -13.34 14.10
CA LYS A 268 8.77 -12.18 13.40
C LYS A 268 7.79 -11.02 13.27
N ALA A 269 6.62 -11.10 13.90
CA ALA A 269 5.56 -10.11 13.72
C ALA A 269 5.98 -8.72 14.22
N ALA A 270 6.71 -8.63 15.33
CA ALA A 270 7.22 -7.34 15.82
C ALA A 270 8.20 -6.72 14.81
N GLN A 271 9.12 -7.51 14.25
CA GLN A 271 10.05 -7.07 13.21
C GLN A 271 9.34 -6.62 11.95
N ALA A 272 8.39 -7.43 11.47
CA ALA A 272 7.58 -7.16 10.31
C ALA A 272 6.77 -5.87 10.49
N LEU A 273 6.15 -5.65 11.65
CA LEU A 273 5.25 -4.52 11.88
C LEU A 273 5.98 -3.23 12.28
N PHE A 274 7.03 -3.29 13.09
CA PHE A 274 7.70 -2.08 13.61
C PHE A 274 8.97 -1.71 12.86
N GLY A 275 9.61 -2.65 12.17
CA GLY A 275 10.84 -2.39 11.43
C GLY A 275 12.06 -2.12 12.31
N THR A 276 13.24 -2.04 11.70
CA THR A 276 14.50 -1.69 12.36
C THR A 276 15.40 -0.91 11.42
N ILE A 277 16.35 -0.17 12.02
CA ILE A 277 17.42 0.53 11.30
C ILE A 277 18.74 -0.24 11.32
N THR A 278 18.78 -1.38 12.01
CA THR A 278 20.03 -2.13 12.30
C THR A 278 20.22 -3.39 11.46
N GLY A 279 19.28 -3.75 10.59
CA GLY A 279 19.30 -4.99 9.82
C GLY A 279 19.83 -4.77 8.39
N GLY A 280 20.78 -5.60 7.96
CA GLY A 280 21.33 -5.56 6.60
C GLY A 280 20.44 -6.22 5.53
N ASP A 281 19.61 -7.19 5.92
CA ASP A 281 18.61 -7.83 5.05
C ASP A 281 17.19 -7.66 5.63
N PRO A 282 16.40 -6.72 5.07
CA PRO A 282 14.99 -6.49 5.43
C PRO A 282 14.08 -7.72 5.35
N ALA A 283 14.32 -8.61 4.39
CA ALA A 283 13.48 -9.77 4.14
C ALA A 283 13.75 -10.87 5.19
N ALA A 284 15.03 -11.13 5.49
CA ALA A 284 15.39 -12.04 6.58
C ALA A 284 14.86 -11.54 7.94
N PHE A 285 14.93 -10.22 8.19
CA PHE A 285 14.44 -9.61 9.41
C PHE A 285 12.91 -9.75 9.56
N SER A 286 12.16 -9.48 8.50
CA SER A 286 10.68 -9.50 8.53
C SER A 286 10.08 -10.88 8.29
N GLY A 287 10.89 -11.87 7.90
CA GLY A 287 10.49 -13.25 7.63
C GLY A 287 10.18 -13.54 6.17
N ALA A 288 9.71 -12.54 5.44
CA ALA A 288 9.58 -12.53 4.00
C ALA A 288 9.58 -11.08 3.52
N PHE A 289 9.98 -10.85 2.26
CA PHE A 289 9.90 -9.53 1.63
C PHE A 289 8.46 -8.98 1.64
N GLU A 290 7.49 -9.87 1.40
CA GLU A 290 6.05 -9.58 1.42
C GLU A 290 5.51 -9.20 2.80
N ALA A 291 6.23 -9.56 3.88
CA ALA A 291 5.83 -9.33 5.26
C ALA A 291 6.26 -7.97 5.82
N ILE A 292 7.00 -7.17 5.05
CA ILE A 292 7.51 -5.88 5.49
C ILE A 292 6.34 -4.90 5.66
N GLY A 293 5.93 -4.68 6.92
CA GLY A 293 4.94 -3.69 7.34
C GLY A 293 5.56 -2.34 7.67
N TRP A 294 6.52 -2.34 8.62
CA TRP A 294 7.27 -1.19 9.15
C TRP A 294 6.42 0.07 9.30
N PHE A 295 5.40 -0.04 10.15
CA PHE A 295 4.49 1.02 10.56
C PHE A 295 5.11 1.96 11.61
N GLY A 296 6.23 1.58 12.20
CA GLY A 296 6.90 2.30 13.29
C GLY A 296 6.14 2.19 14.62
N VAL A 297 6.86 2.24 15.73
CA VAL A 297 6.24 2.17 17.06
C VAL A 297 5.49 3.47 17.35
N ALA A 298 6.06 4.62 16.99
CA ALA A 298 5.36 5.89 17.12
C ALA A 298 4.12 5.93 16.24
N GLY A 299 4.24 5.45 15.00
CA GLY A 299 3.13 5.39 14.05
C GLY A 299 1.96 4.57 14.61
N VAL A 300 2.22 3.37 15.13
CA VAL A 300 1.16 2.53 15.71
C VAL A 300 0.50 3.17 16.94
N ILE A 301 1.27 3.78 17.86
CA ILE A 301 0.72 4.44 19.04
C ILE A 301 -0.15 5.64 18.64
N VAL A 302 0.36 6.53 17.78
CA VAL A 302 -0.38 7.70 17.31
C VAL A 302 -1.60 7.29 16.48
N GLY A 303 -1.47 6.26 15.64
CA GLY A 303 -2.59 5.68 14.90
C GLY A 303 -3.68 5.12 15.82
N ALA A 304 -3.32 4.41 16.88
CA ALA A 304 -4.27 3.92 17.88
C ALA A 304 -5.03 5.07 18.58
N ILE A 305 -4.33 6.16 18.91
CA ILE A 305 -4.95 7.39 19.41
C ILE A 305 -5.97 7.93 18.40
N GLY A 306 -5.60 7.97 17.12
CA GLY A 306 -6.47 8.40 16.03
C GLY A 306 -7.71 7.53 15.85
N ILE A 307 -7.56 6.20 15.93
CA ILE A 307 -8.69 5.25 15.87
C ILE A 307 -9.67 5.54 17.00
N VAL A 308 -9.19 5.62 18.24
CA VAL A 308 -10.06 5.89 19.41
C VAL A 308 -10.75 7.24 19.27
N ALA A 309 -10.03 8.28 18.83
CA ALA A 309 -10.59 9.61 18.66
C ALA A 309 -11.70 9.63 17.58
N ALA A 310 -11.46 9.01 16.42
CA ALA A 310 -12.43 8.96 15.33
C ALA A 310 -13.67 8.13 15.70
N LEU A 311 -13.51 7.00 16.40
CA LEU A 311 -14.63 6.16 16.83
C LEU A 311 -15.52 6.84 17.88
N LYS A 312 -14.95 7.71 18.72
CA LYS A 312 -15.71 8.51 19.69
C LYS A 312 -16.45 9.68 19.05
N SER A 313 -16.01 10.14 17.89
CA SER A 313 -16.67 11.22 17.14
C SER A 313 -17.94 10.71 16.47
N SER A 314 -19.08 11.34 16.75
CA SER A 314 -20.38 10.93 16.20
C SER A 314 -20.48 11.14 14.69
N SER A 315 -19.72 12.10 14.14
CA SER A 315 -19.60 12.30 12.68
C SER A 315 -18.68 11.26 12.06
N ASP A 316 -17.55 10.97 12.71
CA ASP A 316 -16.44 10.27 12.06
C ASP A 316 -16.47 8.76 12.26
N ARG A 317 -17.22 8.27 13.27
CA ARG A 317 -17.33 6.83 13.57
C ARG A 317 -17.75 5.99 12.39
N TRP A 318 -18.53 6.54 11.46
CA TRP A 318 -19.12 5.79 10.36
C TRP A 318 -18.14 5.50 9.23
N TRP A 319 -17.14 6.36 9.02
CA TRP A 319 -16.05 6.08 8.09
C TRP A 319 -14.87 5.41 8.78
N SER A 320 -14.66 5.70 10.07
CA SER A 320 -13.51 5.16 10.83
C SER A 320 -13.73 3.73 11.31
N LEU A 321 -14.94 3.33 11.70
CA LEU A 321 -15.24 1.95 12.10
C LEU A 321 -14.87 0.92 11.02
N PRO A 322 -15.30 1.04 9.75
CA PRO A 322 -14.92 0.07 8.73
C PRO A 322 -13.42 0.07 8.41
N LEU A 323 -12.74 1.22 8.48
CA LEU A 323 -11.28 1.27 8.28
C LEU A 323 -10.51 0.68 9.47
N ALA A 324 -10.99 0.88 10.69
CA ALA A 324 -10.43 0.22 11.88
C ALA A 324 -10.67 -1.30 11.82
N ALA A 325 -11.84 -1.74 11.36
CA ALA A 325 -12.13 -3.15 11.10
C ALA A 325 -11.19 -3.72 10.02
N THR A 326 -10.91 -2.96 8.96
CA THR A 326 -9.92 -3.34 7.93
C THR A 326 -8.53 -3.56 8.52
N ILE A 327 -8.08 -2.69 9.43
CA ILE A 327 -6.79 -2.86 10.11
C ILE A 327 -6.77 -4.17 10.91
N ILE A 328 -7.81 -4.42 11.71
CA ILE A 328 -7.89 -5.62 12.55
C ILE A 328 -7.97 -6.88 11.68
N LEU A 329 -8.89 -6.91 10.71
CA LEU A 329 -9.07 -8.05 9.80
C LEU A 329 -7.84 -8.30 8.95
N GLY A 330 -7.21 -7.25 8.41
CA GLY A 330 -5.99 -7.38 7.61
C GLY A 330 -4.82 -7.94 8.43
N LEU A 331 -4.65 -7.52 9.69
CA LEU A 331 -3.67 -8.11 10.59
C LEU A 331 -3.95 -9.59 10.85
N ILE A 332 -5.21 -9.96 11.11
CA ILE A 332 -5.59 -11.36 11.35
C ILE A 332 -5.41 -12.20 10.08
N TRP A 333 -5.84 -11.70 8.93
CA TRP A 333 -5.71 -12.39 7.66
C TRP A 333 -4.27 -12.52 7.18
N SER A 334 -3.39 -11.60 7.59
CA SER A 334 -1.96 -11.72 7.33
C SER A 334 -1.35 -12.99 7.95
N LEU A 335 -1.92 -13.51 9.04
CA LEU A 335 -1.50 -14.78 9.67
C LEU A 335 -1.91 -16.02 8.88
N GLY A 336 -2.73 -15.84 7.84
CA GLY A 336 -3.18 -16.89 6.94
C GLY A 336 -4.14 -17.90 7.58
N PRO A 337 -4.19 -19.14 7.05
CA PRO A 337 -5.16 -20.17 7.44
C PRO A 337 -5.10 -20.64 8.91
N ARG A 338 -4.12 -20.17 9.69
CA ARG A 338 -3.96 -20.48 11.12
C ARG A 338 -5.05 -19.88 12.00
N THR A 339 -5.86 -18.96 11.47
CA THR A 339 -6.87 -18.25 12.26
C THR A 339 -8.28 -18.65 11.82
N PRO A 340 -9.23 -18.84 12.75
CA PRO A 340 -10.63 -19.12 12.40
C PRO A 340 -11.24 -18.05 11.51
N VAL A 341 -10.86 -16.78 11.70
CA VAL A 341 -11.35 -15.64 10.91
C VAL A 341 -10.91 -15.72 9.44
N PHE A 342 -9.67 -16.18 9.18
CA PHE A 342 -9.23 -16.45 7.81
C PHE A 342 -10.01 -17.61 7.21
N THR A 343 -10.20 -18.70 7.95
CA THR A 343 -10.94 -19.88 7.47
C THR A 343 -12.39 -19.54 7.14
N ILE A 344 -13.05 -18.69 7.92
CA ILE A 344 -14.39 -18.19 7.63
C ILE A 344 -14.38 -17.36 6.34
N ALA A 345 -13.43 -16.44 6.19
CA ALA A 345 -13.30 -15.62 4.98
C ALA A 345 -13.07 -16.49 3.73
N TYR A 346 -12.15 -17.45 3.81
CA TYR A 346 -11.85 -18.41 2.75
C TYR A 346 -13.08 -19.20 2.29
N ARG A 347 -13.97 -19.59 3.22
CA ARG A 347 -15.16 -20.39 2.90
C ARG A 347 -16.36 -19.57 2.44
N LEU A 348 -16.52 -18.35 2.94
CA LEU A 348 -17.75 -17.57 2.78
C LEU A 348 -17.63 -16.37 1.83
N ILE A 349 -16.42 -15.84 1.61
CA ILE A 349 -16.21 -14.63 0.81
C ILE A 349 -15.75 -15.05 -0.59
N PRO A 350 -16.57 -14.82 -1.65
CA PRO A 350 -16.19 -15.17 -3.01
C PRO A 350 -14.88 -14.50 -3.43
N GLY A 351 -13.97 -15.29 -4.01
CA GLY A 351 -12.68 -14.82 -4.53
C GLY A 351 -11.58 -14.63 -3.48
N PHE A 352 -11.84 -14.90 -2.19
CA PHE A 352 -10.83 -14.79 -1.14
C PHE A 352 -9.70 -15.84 -1.28
N ASP A 353 -10.03 -16.99 -1.86
CA ASP A 353 -9.14 -18.12 -2.19
C ASP A 353 -8.24 -17.88 -3.42
N LEU A 354 -8.45 -16.79 -4.17
CA LEU A 354 -7.63 -16.43 -5.33
C LEU A 354 -6.25 -15.87 -4.92
N GLY A 355 -6.18 -15.23 -3.74
CA GLY A 355 -4.95 -14.62 -3.23
C GLY A 355 -3.99 -15.65 -2.63
N ARG A 356 -2.78 -15.79 -3.18
CA ARG A 356 -1.76 -16.71 -2.63
C ARG A 356 -1.11 -16.19 -1.36
N VAL A 357 -0.86 -14.89 -1.31
CA VAL A 357 0.08 -14.29 -0.34
C VAL A 357 -0.69 -13.56 0.74
N SER A 358 -1.15 -14.29 1.75
CA SER A 358 -1.96 -13.75 2.85
C SER A 358 -1.31 -12.55 3.54
N VAL A 359 0.01 -12.53 3.68
CA VAL A 359 0.68 -11.41 4.37
C VAL A 359 0.54 -10.05 3.65
N ARG A 360 0.15 -10.02 2.36
CA ARG A 360 -0.06 -8.78 1.61
C ARG A 360 -1.16 -7.88 2.16
N TRP A 361 -2.08 -8.42 2.97
CA TRP A 361 -3.06 -7.62 3.72
C TRP A 361 -2.41 -6.52 4.56
N LEU A 362 -1.13 -6.64 4.94
CA LEU A 362 -0.36 -5.57 5.61
C LEU A 362 -0.22 -4.28 4.77
N ALA A 363 -0.33 -4.37 3.44
CA ALA A 363 -0.29 -3.20 2.57
C ALA A 363 -1.50 -2.29 2.80
N VAL A 364 -2.71 -2.84 2.76
CA VAL A 364 -3.94 -2.06 3.03
C VAL A 364 -4.06 -1.66 4.50
N VAL A 365 -3.52 -2.46 5.43
CA VAL A 365 -3.38 -2.06 6.85
C VAL A 365 -2.54 -0.79 6.98
N GLY A 366 -1.37 -0.74 6.33
CA GLY A 366 -0.49 0.42 6.36
C GLY A 366 -1.16 1.69 5.81
N ILE A 367 -1.88 1.58 4.70
CA ILE A 367 -2.60 2.72 4.10
C ILE A 367 -3.72 3.22 5.02
N ALA A 368 -4.52 2.33 5.58
CA ALA A 368 -5.58 2.71 6.53
C ALA A 368 -4.99 3.33 7.81
N LEU A 369 -3.91 2.74 8.33
CA LEU A 369 -3.23 3.23 9.53
C LEU A 369 -2.63 4.63 9.32
N ALA A 370 -2.08 4.93 8.14
CA ALA A 370 -1.55 6.27 7.82
C ALA A 370 -2.60 7.38 7.98
N LEU A 371 -3.85 7.13 7.57
CA LEU A 371 -4.96 8.06 7.79
C LEU A 371 -5.21 8.27 9.29
N PHE A 372 -5.25 7.19 10.07
CA PHE A 372 -5.44 7.28 11.52
C PHE A 372 -4.27 7.94 12.25
N ILE A 373 -3.04 7.82 11.76
CA ILE A 373 -1.90 8.57 12.29
C ILE A 373 -2.14 10.08 12.12
N GLY A 374 -2.66 10.51 10.96
CA GLY A 374 -3.09 11.89 10.74
C GLY A 374 -4.17 12.35 11.71
N VAL A 375 -5.20 11.52 11.94
CA VAL A 375 -6.24 11.78 12.95
C VAL A 375 -5.62 11.87 14.35
N GLY A 376 -4.70 10.97 14.68
CA GLY A 376 -4.01 10.92 15.96
C GLY A 376 -3.24 12.21 16.25
N VAL A 377 -2.54 12.75 15.25
CA VAL A 377 -1.85 14.05 15.34
C VAL A 377 -2.81 15.20 15.65
N ASP A 378 -3.99 15.22 15.03
CA ASP A 378 -5.01 16.23 15.30
C ASP A 378 -5.63 16.07 16.69
N ALA A 379 -5.95 14.82 17.05
CA ALA A 379 -6.52 14.46 18.34
C ALA A 379 -5.54 14.64 19.50
N ALA A 380 -4.23 14.63 19.23
CA ALA A 380 -3.19 14.67 20.26
C ALA A 380 -3.28 15.90 21.16
N ARG A 381 -3.79 17.01 20.62
CA ARG A 381 -4.01 18.25 21.38
C ARG A 381 -5.08 18.11 22.47
N SER A 382 -6.06 17.25 22.23
CA SER A 382 -7.18 16.99 23.14
C SER A 382 -6.86 15.95 24.22
N LEU A 383 -5.75 15.20 24.07
CA LEU A 383 -5.32 14.14 24.99
C LEU A 383 -5.00 14.64 26.42
N LEU A 384 -4.85 15.96 26.63
CA LEU A 384 -4.64 16.56 27.96
C LEU A 384 -5.88 16.51 28.88
N SER A 385 -7.02 15.95 28.44
CA SER A 385 -8.20 15.77 29.31
C SER A 385 -8.14 14.45 30.11
N ARG A 386 -8.51 14.48 31.40
CA ARG A 386 -8.45 13.35 32.37
C ARG A 386 -9.16 12.06 31.93
N ARG A 387 -10.05 12.10 30.92
CA ARG A 387 -10.78 10.94 30.39
C ARG A 387 -10.00 10.18 29.32
N ILE A 388 -9.11 10.88 28.60
CA ILE A 388 -8.27 10.30 27.57
C ILE A 388 -7.02 9.64 28.17
N SER A 389 -6.60 10.06 29.37
CA SER A 389 -5.45 9.47 30.08
C SER A 389 -5.60 7.97 30.38
N ARG A 390 -6.82 7.43 30.56
CA ARG A 390 -7.03 5.98 30.77
C ARG A 390 -6.83 5.17 29.50
N THR A 391 -7.30 5.66 28.35
CA THR A 391 -7.09 4.99 27.06
C THR A 391 -5.63 5.13 26.60
N LEU A 392 -5.00 6.27 26.92
CA LEU A 392 -3.57 6.48 26.79
C LEU A 392 -2.78 5.50 27.67
N ALA A 393 -3.16 5.29 28.93
CA ALA A 393 -2.55 4.30 29.82
C ALA A 393 -2.67 2.86 29.27
N SER A 394 -3.81 2.48 28.68
CA SER A 394 -3.97 1.18 28.03
C SER A 394 -3.10 1.03 26.77
N ALA A 395 -2.99 2.10 25.96
CA ALA A 395 -2.09 2.13 24.79
C ALA A 395 -0.61 2.13 25.19
N ILE A 396 -0.25 2.80 26.29
CA ILE A 396 1.07 2.78 26.94
C ILE A 396 1.40 1.36 27.41
N VAL A 397 0.47 0.69 28.09
CA VAL A 397 0.66 -0.68 28.58
C VAL A 397 0.78 -1.66 27.41
N LEU A 398 -0.05 -1.52 26.37
CA LEU A 398 0.04 -2.36 25.18
C LEU A 398 1.36 -2.13 24.43
N ALA A 399 1.79 -0.89 24.27
CA ALA A 399 3.11 -0.56 23.72
C ALA A 399 4.24 -1.11 24.61
N ALA A 400 4.17 -0.95 25.93
CA ALA A 400 5.15 -1.48 26.87
C ALA A 400 5.24 -3.01 26.84
N ILE A 401 4.12 -3.72 26.65
CA ILE A 401 4.08 -5.19 26.47
C ILE A 401 4.72 -5.57 25.13
N VAL A 402 4.32 -4.90 24.05
CA VAL A 402 4.83 -5.14 22.70
C VAL A 402 6.33 -4.87 22.60
N ILE A 403 6.82 -3.84 23.29
CA ILE A 403 8.21 -3.44 23.29
C ILE A 403 9.03 -4.24 24.32
N GLY A 404 8.44 -4.64 25.45
CA GLY A 404 9.06 -5.57 26.42
C GLY A 404 9.30 -6.97 25.83
N LEU A 405 8.45 -7.38 24.87
CA LEU A 405 8.67 -8.55 24.02
C LEU A 405 9.66 -8.28 22.86
N GLY A 406 10.03 -7.02 22.63
CA GLY A 406 10.90 -6.56 21.54
C GLY A 406 12.30 -7.16 21.54
N PRO A 407 13.02 -7.23 22.68
CA PRO A 407 14.31 -7.93 22.79
C PRO A 407 14.22 -9.44 22.52
N ILE A 408 13.10 -10.07 22.86
CA ILE A 408 12.85 -11.51 22.65
C ILE A 408 12.51 -11.79 21.17
N THR A 409 11.77 -10.88 20.53
CA THR A 409 11.33 -11.03 19.14
C THR A 409 12.40 -10.58 18.15
N SER A 410 12.95 -9.37 18.28
CA SER A 410 13.86 -8.76 17.30
C SER A 410 15.22 -9.44 17.14
N GLY A 411 15.67 -10.21 18.13
CA GLY A 411 17.05 -10.73 18.19
C GLY A 411 18.13 -9.65 18.31
N SER A 412 17.75 -8.36 18.39
CA SER A 412 18.65 -7.20 18.46
C SER A 412 18.27 -6.31 19.65
N ARG A 413 19.12 -6.29 20.68
CA ARG A 413 18.93 -5.43 21.86
C ARG A 413 18.84 -3.95 21.48
N LEU A 414 19.57 -3.53 20.44
CA LEU A 414 19.57 -2.16 19.93
C LEU A 414 18.22 -1.80 19.27
N ALA A 415 17.65 -2.71 18.46
CA ALA A 415 16.34 -2.49 17.85
C ALA A 415 15.25 -2.34 18.93
N GLY A 416 15.26 -3.22 19.93
CA GLY A 416 14.36 -3.12 21.08
C GLY A 416 14.52 -1.80 21.86
N ALA A 417 15.75 -1.31 22.04
CA ALA A 417 16.02 -0.04 22.70
C ALA A 417 15.48 1.17 21.90
N ILE A 418 15.61 1.15 20.56
CA ILE A 418 15.07 2.21 19.69
C ILE A 418 13.54 2.23 19.76
N TRP A 419 12.91 1.05 19.77
CA TRP A 419 11.45 0.93 19.94
C TRP A 419 11.00 1.50 21.30
N LEU A 420 11.70 1.18 22.40
CA LEU A 420 11.44 1.73 23.73
C LEU A 420 11.56 3.25 23.75
N LEU A 421 12.65 3.78 23.19
CA LEU A 421 12.93 5.20 23.18
C LEU A 421 11.88 5.98 22.38
N THR A 422 11.50 5.47 21.20
CA THR A 422 10.50 6.13 20.35
C THR A 422 9.12 6.09 20.98
N ALA A 423 8.75 4.98 21.62
CA ALA A 423 7.52 4.91 22.39
C ALA A 423 7.53 5.89 23.57
N ALA A 424 8.60 5.89 24.38
CA ALA A 424 8.73 6.82 25.49
C ALA A 424 8.58 8.27 25.04
N LEU A 425 9.18 8.64 23.91
CA LEU A 425 9.06 9.98 23.35
C LEU A 425 7.61 10.34 23.00
N VAL A 426 6.87 9.45 22.33
CA VAL A 426 5.45 9.67 22.01
C VAL A 426 4.58 9.80 23.25
N LEU A 427 4.94 9.13 24.34
CA LEU A 427 4.18 9.13 25.59
C LEU A 427 4.49 10.33 26.48
N ILE A 428 5.73 10.80 26.48
CA ILE A 428 6.19 11.94 27.28
C ILE A 428 5.77 13.27 26.65
N VAL A 429 5.80 13.38 25.31
CA VAL A 429 5.52 14.64 24.59
C VAL A 429 4.17 15.26 24.96
N PRO A 430 3.05 14.53 25.05
CA PRO A 430 1.76 15.08 25.49
C PRO A 430 1.75 15.64 26.91
N VAL A 431 2.67 15.20 27.78
CA VAL A 431 2.77 15.61 29.19
C VAL A 431 3.65 16.85 29.34
N VAL A 432 4.77 16.90 28.62
CA VAL A 432 5.82 17.93 28.82
C VAL A 432 5.70 19.08 27.82
N ALA A 433 5.22 18.82 26.60
CA ALA A 433 5.14 19.85 25.57
C ALA A 433 3.88 20.72 25.70
N GLN A 434 3.99 21.98 25.30
CA GLN A 434 2.82 22.87 25.21
C GLN A 434 1.75 22.27 24.28
N PRO A 435 0.45 22.27 24.66
CA PRO A 435 -0.63 21.62 23.90
C PRO A 435 -0.67 21.98 22.41
N ARG A 436 -0.36 23.24 22.06
CA ARG A 436 -0.33 23.71 20.68
C ARG A 436 0.72 23.03 19.79
N HIS A 437 1.80 22.50 20.40
CA HIS A 437 2.94 21.90 19.72
C HIS A 437 2.90 20.37 19.70
N VAL A 438 2.17 19.71 20.62
CA VAL A 438 2.13 18.24 20.76
C VAL A 438 1.95 17.53 19.42
N GLY A 439 0.91 17.85 18.65
CA GLY A 439 0.66 17.20 17.36
C GLY A 439 1.80 17.37 16.34
N ARG A 440 2.48 18.51 16.32
CA ARG A 440 3.64 18.73 15.42
C ARG A 440 4.83 17.86 15.83
N VAL A 441 5.11 17.79 17.13
CA VAL A 441 6.20 16.98 17.66
C VAL A 441 5.93 15.49 17.42
N LEU A 442 4.71 15.01 17.70
CA LEU A 442 4.35 13.62 17.42
C LEU A 442 4.43 13.29 15.93
N GLY A 443 3.89 14.16 15.06
CA GLY A 443 4.01 14.00 13.62
C GLY A 443 5.46 13.95 13.15
N PHE A 444 6.32 14.82 13.69
CA PHE A 444 7.75 14.82 13.39
C PHE A 444 8.44 13.52 13.83
N VAL A 445 8.16 13.03 15.04
CA VAL A 445 8.72 11.75 15.54
C VAL A 445 8.35 10.58 14.64
N VAL A 446 7.08 10.47 14.23
CA VAL A 446 6.62 9.41 13.32
C VAL A 446 7.32 9.52 11.96
N VAL A 447 7.39 10.72 11.38
CA VAL A 447 8.03 10.93 10.08
C VAL A 447 9.52 10.60 10.13
N VAL A 448 10.23 11.00 11.20
CA VAL A 448 11.65 10.69 11.37
C VAL A 448 11.87 9.18 11.55
N GLU A 449 11.10 8.52 12.41
CA GLU A 449 11.19 7.07 12.62
C GLU A 449 11.06 6.31 11.28
N LEU A 450 10.00 6.62 10.52
CA LEU A 450 9.74 5.97 9.23
C LEU A 450 10.76 6.37 8.16
N ALA A 451 11.20 7.62 8.12
CA ALA A 451 12.21 8.06 7.16
C ALA A 451 13.54 7.32 7.37
N VAL A 452 14.00 7.16 8.62
CA VAL A 452 15.23 6.42 8.91
C VAL A 452 15.07 4.94 8.56
N MET A 453 13.94 4.31 8.89
CA MET A 453 13.66 2.92 8.49
C MET A 453 13.60 2.75 6.96
N SER A 454 13.02 3.72 6.26
CA SER A 454 12.86 3.67 4.79
C SER A 454 14.20 3.66 4.04
N VAL A 455 15.27 4.24 4.62
CA VAL A 455 16.62 4.21 4.03
C VAL A 455 17.10 2.76 3.87
N SER A 456 16.71 1.88 4.78
CA SER A 456 17.06 0.46 4.77
C SER A 456 16.01 -0.40 4.04
N ALA A 457 14.87 0.16 3.60
CA ALA A 457 13.76 -0.60 3.02
C ALA A 457 13.99 -0.97 1.55
N ILE A 458 14.68 -0.12 0.79
CA ILE A 458 14.91 -0.30 -0.64
C ILE A 458 16.40 -0.60 -0.83
N PRO A 459 16.76 -1.80 -1.31
CA PRO A 459 18.14 -2.12 -1.68
C PRO A 459 18.64 -1.10 -2.71
N ASN A 460 19.72 -0.38 -2.38
CA ASN A 460 20.23 0.74 -3.22
C ASN A 460 20.92 0.28 -4.51
N ARG A 461 21.06 -1.03 -4.76
CA ARG A 461 21.82 -1.57 -5.91
C ARG A 461 21.28 -2.94 -6.33
N ILE A 462 20.32 -2.99 -7.23
CA ILE A 462 20.05 -4.21 -8.01
C ILE A 462 19.89 -3.80 -9.48
N THR A 463 21.01 -3.57 -10.14
CA THR A 463 21.07 -3.31 -11.59
C THR A 463 20.73 -4.59 -12.37
N MET A 464 20.24 -4.48 -13.62
CA MET A 464 19.94 -5.66 -14.44
C MET A 464 21.16 -6.59 -14.59
N ASP A 465 22.37 -6.03 -14.69
CA ASP A 465 23.62 -6.80 -14.81
C ASP A 465 23.93 -7.62 -13.54
N SER A 466 23.55 -7.14 -12.36
CA SER A 466 23.78 -7.83 -11.08
C SER A 466 22.66 -8.81 -10.72
N ALA A 467 21.41 -8.50 -11.08
CA ALA A 467 20.26 -9.38 -10.83
C ALA A 467 20.42 -10.73 -11.53
N VAL A 468 20.87 -10.71 -12.79
CA VAL A 468 21.13 -11.94 -13.56
C VAL A 468 22.40 -12.63 -13.05
N GLY A 469 23.43 -11.88 -12.63
CA GLY A 469 24.69 -12.47 -12.12
C GLY A 469 24.59 -13.16 -10.77
N GLU A 470 23.79 -12.64 -9.83
CA GLU A 470 23.68 -13.19 -8.46
C GLU A 470 22.58 -14.26 -8.31
N THR A 471 21.59 -14.30 -9.20
CA THR A 471 20.49 -15.29 -9.16
C THR A 471 20.54 -16.35 -10.25
N ALA A 472 21.48 -16.24 -11.19
CA ALA A 472 21.74 -17.30 -12.16
C ALA A 472 22.16 -18.58 -11.42
N SER A 473 21.36 -19.64 -11.58
CA SER A 473 21.85 -21.02 -11.39
C SER A 473 23.19 -21.18 -12.12
N PRO A 474 24.13 -22.01 -11.62
CA PRO A 474 25.41 -22.28 -12.30
C PRO A 474 25.27 -22.56 -13.80
N ALA A 475 24.15 -23.17 -14.22
CA ALA A 475 23.84 -23.44 -15.63
C ALA A 475 23.66 -22.18 -16.50
N ILE A 476 23.13 -21.07 -15.96
CA ILE A 476 22.94 -19.81 -16.69
C ILE A 476 24.26 -19.02 -16.75
N SER A 477 25.12 -19.11 -15.73
CA SER A 477 26.45 -18.48 -15.77
C SER A 477 27.38 -19.18 -16.77
N GLU A 478 27.25 -20.50 -16.93
CA GLU A 478 27.98 -21.31 -17.90
C GLU A 478 27.53 -21.01 -19.35
N LEU A 479 26.22 -20.86 -19.60
CA LEU A 479 25.69 -20.42 -20.91
C LEU A 479 26.19 -19.03 -21.31
N MET A 480 26.32 -18.11 -20.35
CA MET A 480 26.84 -16.76 -20.62
C MET A 480 28.37 -16.72 -20.77
N SER A 481 29.12 -17.63 -20.14
CA SER A 481 30.57 -17.73 -20.33
C SER A 481 30.90 -18.22 -21.74
N VAL A 482 30.13 -19.20 -22.24
CA VAL A 482 30.22 -19.72 -23.62
C VAL A 482 29.86 -18.65 -24.66
N ALA A 483 28.84 -17.83 -24.38
CA ALA A 483 28.47 -16.71 -25.27
C ALA A 483 29.53 -15.59 -25.30
N LYS A 484 30.30 -15.39 -24.22
CA LYS A 484 31.41 -14.43 -24.17
C LYS A 484 32.70 -14.97 -24.76
N SER A 485 32.93 -16.29 -24.74
CA SER A 485 34.11 -16.92 -25.34
C SER A 485 33.95 -17.27 -26.82
N GLY A 486 32.73 -17.25 -27.36
CA GLY A 486 32.45 -17.51 -28.78
C GLY A 486 32.66 -16.31 -29.72
N GLY A 487 33.12 -15.18 -29.19
CA GLY A 487 33.45 -13.97 -29.94
C GLY A 487 34.95 -13.68 -29.91
N SER A 488 35.75 -14.59 -30.46
CA SER A 488 37.13 -14.34 -30.89
C SER A 488 37.41 -15.09 -32.18
#